data_AF-A9BEP3-F1
#
_entry.id   AF-A9BEP3-F1
#
_cell.length_a   1.000
_cell.length_b   1.000
_cell.length_c   1.000
_cell.angle_alpha   90.00
_cell.angle_beta   90.00
_cell.angle_gamma   90.00
#
_symmetry.space_group_name_H-M   'P 1'
#
loop_
_entity.id
_entity.type
_entity.pdbx_description
1 polymer ?
#
loop_
_entity_poly.entity_id
_entity_poly.type
_entity_poly.pdbx_seq_one_letter_code
_entity_poly.pdbx_strand_id
1 'polypeptide(L)'
;MNKNQGFLLIESVFEIFIVSLTMLIVIGTFSGTLNILKSSLEEMININLISNAIMEVIVVAKNEMTNVTSYDSDSSTVLGNSSDGETVGFSYNRFAQKINRYKDSGWDKGSTLISENITAFSYDGKFLKVTWNDEYELKLFIPGRVTKER
;
A
#
# COMPACT_ATOMS: atom_id res chain seq x y z
N MET A 1 -67.19 15.59 -17.39
CA MET A 1 -65.79 15.72 -17.84
C MET A 1 -65.75 15.42 -19.33
N ASN A 2 -65.22 16.32 -20.16
CA ASN A 2 -65.18 16.10 -21.60
C ASN A 2 -64.18 14.97 -21.92
N LYS A 3 -64.55 13.99 -22.77
CA LYS A 3 -63.70 12.82 -23.09
C LYS A 3 -62.27 13.21 -23.49
N ASN A 4 -62.11 14.33 -24.21
CA ASN A 4 -60.80 14.85 -24.63
C ASN A 4 -59.92 15.34 -23.47
N GLN A 5 -60.51 15.85 -22.38
CA GLN A 5 -59.75 16.27 -21.20
C GLN A 5 -59.23 15.08 -20.40
N GLY A 6 -59.99 13.97 -20.33
CA GLY A 6 -59.53 12.75 -19.67
C GLY A 6 -58.37 12.06 -20.39
N PHE A 7 -58.39 12.08 -21.74
CA PHE A 7 -57.30 11.54 -22.56
C PHE A 7 -56.00 12.32 -22.39
N LEU A 8 -56.04 13.66 -22.44
CA LEU A 8 -54.87 14.52 -22.23
C LEU A 8 -54.24 14.35 -20.84
N LEU A 9 -55.06 14.10 -19.82
CA LEU A 9 -54.60 13.89 -18.45
C LEU A 9 -53.84 12.56 -18.33
N ILE A 10 -54.32 11.49 -18.98
CA ILE A 10 -53.65 10.19 -19.01
C ILE A 10 -52.31 10.28 -19.76
N GLU A 11 -52.29 10.96 -20.90
CA GLU A 11 -51.07 11.18 -21.69
C GLU A 11 -50.00 11.92 -20.88
N SER A 12 -50.37 12.99 -20.19
CA SER A 12 -49.47 13.76 -19.32
C SER A 12 -48.89 12.92 -18.17
N VAL A 13 -49.71 12.06 -17.55
CA VAL A 13 -49.26 11.16 -16.48
C VAL A 13 -48.26 10.13 -17.01
N PHE A 14 -48.49 9.58 -18.20
CA PHE A 14 -47.56 8.64 -18.83
C PHE A 14 -46.23 9.30 -19.20
N GLU A 15 -46.23 10.53 -19.72
CA GLU A 15 -44.99 11.26 -19.98
C GLU A 15 -44.18 11.47 -18.70
N ILE A 16 -44.82 11.97 -17.63
CA ILE A 16 -44.15 12.18 -16.34
C ILE A 16 -43.59 10.86 -15.79
N PHE A 17 -44.35 9.77 -15.94
CA PHE A 17 -43.91 8.44 -15.51
C PHE A 17 -42.65 7.99 -16.27
N ILE A 18 -42.62 8.13 -17.60
CA ILE A 18 -41.48 7.76 -18.43
C ILE A 18 -40.26 8.63 -18.12
N VAL A 19 -40.45 9.94 -17.94
CA VAL A 19 -39.37 10.86 -17.55
C VAL A 19 -38.81 10.50 -16.17
N SER A 20 -39.69 10.16 -15.22
CA SER A 20 -39.27 9.74 -13.88
C SER A 20 -38.49 8.42 -13.92
N LEU A 21 -38.95 7.45 -14.72
CA LEU A 21 -38.28 6.15 -14.87
C LEU A 21 -36.90 6.31 -15.53
N THR A 22 -36.80 7.11 -16.59
CA THR A 22 -35.51 7.38 -17.25
C THR A 22 -34.54 8.11 -16.32
N MET A 23 -35.01 9.09 -15.55
CA MET A 23 -34.18 9.76 -14.53
C MET A 23 -33.66 8.77 -13.47
N LEU A 24 -34.50 7.84 -12.99
CA LEU A 24 -34.06 6.82 -12.05
C LEU A 24 -32.96 5.91 -12.63
N ILE A 25 -33.08 5.52 -13.90
CA ILE A 25 -32.06 4.74 -14.60
C ILE A 25 -30.74 5.54 -14.69
N VAL A 26 -30.81 6.80 -15.10
CA VAL A 26 -29.63 7.68 -15.20
C VAL A 26 -28.95 7.82 -13.83
N ILE A 27 -29.71 8.07 -12.77
CA ILE A 27 -29.17 8.17 -11.40
C ILE A 27 -28.51 6.86 -10.96
N GLY A 28 -29.13 5.71 -11.27
CA GLY A 28 -28.56 4.40 -10.96
C GLY A 28 -27.21 4.17 -11.67
N THR A 29 -27.15 4.44 -12.97
CA THR A 29 -25.90 4.31 -13.75
C THR A 29 -24.82 5.28 -13.29
N PHE A 30 -25.21 6.52 -12.95
CA PHE A 30 -24.30 7.52 -12.41
C PHE A 30 -23.73 7.09 -11.05
N SER A 31 -24.56 6.58 -10.15
CA SER A 31 -24.11 6.04 -8.86
C SER A 31 -23.13 4.86 -9.03
N GLY A 32 -23.41 3.95 -9.97
CA GLY A 32 -22.48 2.87 -10.30
C GLY A 32 -21.11 3.39 -10.78
N THR A 33 -21.13 4.42 -11.63
CA THR A 33 -19.91 5.05 -12.14
C THR A 33 -19.10 5.71 -11.01
N LEU A 34 -19.77 6.39 -10.07
CA LEU A 34 -19.10 6.98 -8.90
C LEU A 34 -18.43 5.93 -8.01
N ASN A 35 -19.05 4.76 -7.82
CA ASN A 35 -18.45 3.68 -7.04
C ASN A 35 -17.19 3.13 -7.71
N ILE A 36 -17.21 2.93 -9.03
CA ILE A 36 -16.04 2.49 -9.80
C ILE A 36 -14.93 3.53 -9.71
N LEU A 37 -15.26 4.82 -9.87
CA LEU A 37 -14.30 5.91 -9.75
C LEU A 37 -13.66 5.94 -8.36
N LYS A 38 -14.47 5.83 -7.30
CA LYS A 38 -13.98 5.77 -5.93
C LYS A 38 -13.01 4.60 -5.72
N SER A 39 -13.39 3.39 -6.15
CA SER A 39 -12.54 2.20 -6.05
C SER A 39 -11.21 2.40 -6.79
N SER A 40 -11.25 2.99 -7.98
CA SER A 40 -10.05 3.23 -8.79
C SER A 40 -9.11 4.26 -8.13
N LEU A 41 -9.66 5.28 -7.47
CA LEU A 41 -8.88 6.27 -6.73
C LEU A 41 -8.23 5.66 -5.49
N GLU A 42 -8.95 4.83 -4.74
CA GLU A 42 -8.42 4.11 -3.58
C GLU A 42 -7.28 3.17 -3.99
N GLU A 43 -7.45 2.44 -5.10
CA GLU A 43 -6.40 1.59 -5.66
C GLU A 43 -5.16 2.39 -6.10
N MET A 44 -5.34 3.52 -6.79
CA MET A 44 -4.23 4.38 -7.20
C MET A 44 -3.44 4.92 -6.01
N ILE A 45 -4.12 5.30 -4.93
CA ILE A 45 -3.48 5.74 -3.68
C ILE A 45 -2.67 4.57 -3.09
N ASN A 46 -3.26 3.38 -3.00
CA ASN A 46 -2.58 2.20 -2.45
C ASN A 46 -1.32 1.85 -3.25
N ILE A 47 -1.41 1.84 -4.58
CA ILE A 47 -0.26 1.58 -5.47
C ILE A 47 0.83 2.63 -5.27
N ASN A 48 0.48 3.91 -5.12
CA ASN A 48 1.46 4.96 -4.87
C ASN A 48 2.18 4.78 -3.53
N LEU A 49 1.43 4.46 -2.47
CA LEU A 49 2.00 4.17 -1.15
C LEU A 49 2.95 2.96 -1.20
N ILE A 50 2.58 1.89 -1.89
CA ILE A 50 3.44 0.70 -2.08
C ILE A 50 4.67 1.05 -2.91
N SER A 51 4.52 1.84 -3.98
CA SER A 51 5.64 2.28 -4.82
C SER A 51 6.67 3.09 -4.01
N ASN A 52 6.21 4.01 -3.16
CA ASN A 52 7.09 4.79 -2.29
C ASN A 52 7.77 3.90 -1.24
N ALA A 53 7.04 2.96 -0.67
CA ALA A 53 7.59 1.98 0.27
C ALA A 53 8.69 1.12 -0.37
N ILE A 54 8.45 0.58 -1.56
CA ILE A 54 9.45 -0.20 -2.32
C ILE A 54 10.69 0.64 -2.58
N MET A 55 10.51 1.90 -3.02
CA MET A 55 11.62 2.80 -3.31
C MET A 55 12.44 3.09 -2.06
N GLU A 56 11.80 3.34 -0.92
CA GLU A 56 12.48 3.59 0.35
C GLU A 56 13.24 2.34 0.82
N VAL A 57 12.64 1.15 0.71
CA VAL A 57 13.36 -0.10 1.00
C VAL A 57 14.58 -0.25 0.11
N ILE A 58 14.49 0.06 -1.19
CA ILE A 58 15.64 0.04 -2.10
C ILE A 58 16.70 1.06 -1.68
N VAL A 59 16.32 2.30 -1.38
CA VAL A 59 17.23 3.36 -0.98
C VAL A 59 18.01 2.96 0.28
N VAL A 60 17.32 2.49 1.31
CA VAL A 60 17.97 2.02 2.54
C VAL A 60 18.87 0.82 2.26
N ALA A 61 18.39 -0.16 1.50
CA ALA A 61 19.13 -1.41 1.22
C ALA A 61 20.36 -1.23 0.32
N LYS A 62 20.35 -0.26 -0.61
CA LYS A 62 21.38 -0.10 -1.64
C LYS A 62 22.25 1.13 -1.44
N ASN A 63 21.68 2.23 -0.96
CA ASN A 63 22.39 3.51 -0.88
C ASN A 63 22.92 3.77 0.53
N GLU A 64 22.19 3.31 1.55
CA GLU A 64 22.60 3.53 2.94
C GLU A 64 23.33 2.33 3.50
N MET A 65 22.79 1.12 3.31
CA MET A 65 23.36 -0.11 3.85
C MET A 65 24.45 -0.67 2.93
N THR A 66 25.68 -0.76 3.43
CA THR A 66 26.82 -1.32 2.70
C THR A 66 26.76 -2.85 2.67
N ASN A 67 26.42 -3.45 3.81
CA ASN A 67 26.32 -4.88 3.99
C ASN A 67 25.48 -5.19 5.23
N VAL A 68 24.80 -6.32 5.25
CA VAL A 68 24.14 -6.81 6.47
C VAL A 68 25.22 -7.28 7.44
N THR A 69 25.12 -6.89 8.71
CA THR A 69 26.03 -7.26 9.82
C THR A 69 25.32 -8.02 10.92
N SER A 70 24.02 -7.78 11.12
CA SER A 70 23.18 -8.57 12.03
C SER A 70 21.77 -8.72 11.45
N TYR A 71 21.18 -9.88 11.69
CA TYR A 71 19.78 -10.12 11.36
C TYR A 71 19.21 -11.14 12.34
N ASP A 72 17.95 -10.95 12.70
CA ASP A 72 17.19 -11.92 13.46
C ASP A 72 16.64 -12.99 12.50
N SER A 73 16.88 -14.28 12.80
CA SER A 73 16.32 -15.38 12.01
C SER A 73 14.80 -15.47 12.10
N ASP A 74 14.20 -14.94 13.16
CA ASP A 74 12.74 -14.78 13.28
C ASP A 74 12.24 -13.52 12.58
N SER A 75 13.14 -12.80 11.88
CA SER A 75 12.89 -11.74 10.91
C SER A 75 12.31 -10.44 11.46
N SER A 76 12.57 -10.13 12.74
CA SER A 76 12.18 -8.82 13.30
C SER A 76 13.11 -7.68 12.87
N THR A 77 14.36 -7.97 12.51
CA THR A 77 15.35 -6.94 12.17
C THR A 77 16.38 -7.43 11.15
N VAL A 78 16.80 -6.51 10.28
CA VAL A 78 17.91 -6.69 9.33
C VAL A 78 18.74 -5.42 9.35
N LEU A 79 19.91 -5.47 9.97
CA LEU A 79 20.76 -4.31 10.21
C LEU A 79 22.12 -4.50 9.53
N GLY A 80 22.71 -3.38 9.17
CA GLY A 80 23.96 -3.34 8.46
C GLY A 80 24.77 -2.10 8.79
N ASN A 81 25.99 -2.09 8.26
CA ASN A 81 26.84 -0.91 8.35
C ASN A 81 26.38 0.12 7.32
N SER A 82 26.22 1.34 7.78
CA SER A 82 26.02 2.51 6.95
C SER A 82 27.37 3.05 6.43
N SER A 83 27.32 3.87 5.38
CA SER A 83 28.53 4.46 4.78
C SER A 83 29.28 5.43 5.70
N ASP A 84 28.59 5.98 6.70
CA ASP A 84 29.14 6.82 7.77
C ASP A 84 29.75 6.01 8.94
N GLY A 85 29.76 4.66 8.85
CA GLY A 85 30.31 3.77 9.88
C GLY A 85 29.32 3.41 10.99
N GLU A 86 28.10 3.93 10.88
CA GLU A 86 27.01 3.78 11.85
C GLU A 86 26.08 2.60 11.50
N THR A 87 25.04 2.34 12.29
CA THR A 87 24.10 1.23 12.03
C THR A 87 22.84 1.71 11.32
N VAL A 88 22.46 1.02 10.25
CA VAL A 88 21.23 1.30 9.50
C VAL A 88 20.55 0.00 9.09
N GLY A 89 19.22 0.04 8.92
CA GLY A 89 18.51 -1.04 8.26
C GLY A 89 17.03 -1.04 8.53
N PHE A 90 16.49 -2.22 8.77
CA PHE A 90 15.05 -2.45 8.81
C PHE A 90 14.65 -3.11 10.13
N SER A 91 13.53 -2.63 10.67
CA SER A 91 12.83 -3.23 11.80
C SER A 91 11.40 -3.54 11.38
N TYR A 92 11.04 -4.82 11.45
CA TYR A 92 9.72 -5.33 11.12
C TYR A 92 8.96 -5.70 12.40
N ASN A 93 7.78 -5.12 12.55
CA ASN A 93 6.82 -5.48 13.57
C ASN A 93 5.74 -6.39 12.96
N ARG A 94 5.82 -7.69 13.23
CA ARG A 94 4.86 -8.69 12.74
C ARG A 94 3.43 -8.45 13.23
N PHE A 95 3.25 -8.00 14.47
CA PHE A 95 1.91 -7.77 15.03
C PHE A 95 1.22 -6.56 14.41
N ALA A 96 1.98 -5.50 14.15
CA ALA A 96 1.46 -4.29 13.52
C ALA A 96 1.52 -4.36 11.99
N GLN A 97 2.18 -5.37 11.42
CA GLN A 97 2.49 -5.52 9.99
C GLN A 97 3.19 -4.28 9.41
N LYS A 98 4.14 -3.70 10.17
CA LYS A 98 4.86 -2.47 9.78
C LYS A 98 6.34 -2.73 9.61
N ILE A 99 6.91 -2.13 8.58
CA ILE A 99 8.36 -2.03 8.39
C ILE A 99 8.80 -0.59 8.63
N ASN A 100 9.84 -0.44 9.44
CA ASN A 100 10.47 0.84 9.75
C ASN A 100 11.93 0.80 9.32
N ARG A 101 12.41 1.95 8.85
CA ARG A 101 13.83 2.25 8.74
C ARG A 101 14.38 2.48 10.13
N TYR A 102 15.39 1.71 10.53
CA TYR A 102 16.16 1.94 11.73
C TYR A 102 17.46 2.66 11.39
N LYS A 103 17.80 3.70 12.14
CA LYS A 103 19.13 4.34 12.07
C LYS A 103 19.61 4.67 13.47
N ASP A 104 20.85 4.30 13.75
CA ASP A 104 21.59 4.67 14.96
C ASP A 104 22.86 5.36 14.51
N SER A 105 22.96 6.68 14.72
CA SER A 105 24.11 7.51 14.36
C SER A 105 25.08 7.74 15.52
N GLY A 106 25.01 6.90 16.56
CA GLY A 106 25.80 7.00 17.79
C GLY A 106 25.31 8.07 18.77
N TRP A 107 24.93 9.24 18.27
CA TRP A 107 24.40 10.36 19.05
C TRP A 107 22.88 10.43 19.11
N ASP A 108 22.21 9.79 18.14
CA ASP A 108 20.75 9.73 18.06
C ASP A 108 20.30 8.38 17.47
N LYS A 109 19.16 7.88 17.94
CA LYS A 109 18.55 6.63 17.49
C LYS A 109 17.13 6.89 17.03
N GLY A 110 16.88 6.63 15.77
CA GLY A 110 15.60 6.91 15.11
C GLY A 110 14.99 5.68 14.47
N SER A 111 13.65 5.67 14.46
CA SER A 111 12.85 4.74 13.67
C SER A 111 11.86 5.54 12.83
N THR A 112 11.87 5.34 11.52
CA THR A 112 10.96 6.01 10.58
C THR A 112 10.10 4.97 9.89
N LEU A 113 8.78 5.16 9.92
CA LEU A 113 7.85 4.26 9.23
C LEU A 113 8.11 4.32 7.72
N ILE A 114 8.34 3.16 7.11
CA ILE A 114 8.43 3.03 5.65
C ILE A 114 7.07 2.62 5.10
N SER A 115 6.45 1.61 5.70
CA SER A 115 5.21 1.04 5.18
C SER A 115 4.46 0.20 6.20
N GLU A 116 3.18 -0.01 5.91
CA GLU A 116 2.25 -0.87 6.65
C GLU A 116 1.78 -2.02 5.74
N ASN A 117 0.96 -2.93 6.28
CA ASN A 117 0.42 -4.11 5.59
C ASN A 117 1.49 -5.05 5.01
N ILE A 118 2.60 -5.19 5.74
CA ILE A 118 3.66 -6.14 5.43
C ILE A 118 3.25 -7.54 5.92
N THR A 119 3.02 -8.45 4.99
CA THR A 119 2.59 -9.82 5.27
C THR A 119 3.76 -10.78 5.45
N ALA A 120 4.89 -10.51 4.79
CA ALA A 120 6.13 -11.24 5.00
C ALA A 120 7.34 -10.30 4.95
N PHE A 121 8.31 -10.57 5.81
CA PHE A 121 9.60 -9.90 5.83
C PHE A 121 10.64 -10.93 6.26
N SER A 122 11.75 -11.08 5.52
CA SER A 122 12.80 -12.04 5.86
C SER A 122 14.13 -11.72 5.17
N TYR A 123 15.23 -12.23 5.74
CA TYR A 123 16.55 -12.19 5.13
C TYR A 123 17.20 -13.57 5.17
N ASP A 124 17.66 -14.06 4.03
CA ASP A 124 18.21 -15.42 3.89
C ASP A 124 19.75 -15.48 3.91
N GLY A 125 20.41 -14.39 4.30
CA GLY A 125 21.87 -14.25 4.25
C GLY A 125 22.40 -13.63 2.95
N LYS A 126 21.55 -13.49 1.92
CA LYS A 126 21.88 -12.85 0.64
C LYS A 126 20.79 -11.93 0.11
N PHE A 127 19.53 -12.30 0.33
CA PHE A 127 18.37 -11.61 -0.17
C PHE A 127 17.47 -11.16 0.98
N LEU A 128 17.13 -9.88 0.96
CA LEU A 128 16.01 -9.33 1.71
C LEU A 128 14.74 -9.59 0.89
N LYS A 129 13.71 -10.14 1.53
CA LYS A 129 12.38 -10.34 0.96
C LYS A 129 11.35 -9.58 1.78
N VAL A 130 10.51 -8.81 1.10
CA VAL A 130 9.42 -8.04 1.70
C VAL A 130 8.17 -8.23 0.86
N THR A 131 7.04 -8.53 1.49
CA THR A 131 5.76 -8.75 0.82
C THR A 131 4.70 -7.81 1.40
N TRP A 132 3.98 -7.12 0.51
CA TRP A 132 2.87 -6.23 0.84
C TRP A 132 1.55 -6.87 0.40
N ASN A 133 0.56 -6.87 1.29
CA ASN A 133 -0.82 -7.33 1.01
C ASN A 133 -0.92 -8.74 0.38
N ASP A 134 0.08 -9.61 0.53
CA ASP A 134 0.19 -10.90 -0.18
C ASP A 134 0.20 -10.82 -1.72
N GLU A 135 0.35 -9.63 -2.29
CA GLU A 135 0.27 -9.38 -3.73
C GLU A 135 1.61 -8.94 -4.32
N TYR A 136 2.34 -8.06 -3.62
CA TYR A 136 3.56 -7.45 -4.12
C TYR A 136 4.77 -7.97 -3.35
N GLU A 137 5.71 -8.60 -4.05
CA GLU A 137 6.95 -9.09 -3.46
C GLU A 137 8.16 -8.31 -4.00
N LEU A 138 8.99 -7.83 -3.07
CA LEU A 138 10.29 -7.27 -3.34
C LEU A 138 11.37 -8.23 -2.85
N LYS A 139 12.27 -8.62 -3.75
CA LYS A 139 13.47 -9.42 -3.43
C LYS A 139 14.72 -8.66 -3.81
N LEU A 140 15.48 -8.20 -2.81
CA LEU A 140 16.69 -7.42 -3.01
C LEU A 140 17.93 -8.16 -2.56
N PHE A 141 18.94 -8.20 -3.42
CA PHE A 141 20.26 -8.67 -3.03
C PHE A 141 20.95 -7.64 -2.14
N ILE A 142 21.33 -8.04 -0.93
CA ILE A 142 22.15 -7.25 -0.02
C ILE A 142 23.26 -8.19 0.48
N PRO A 143 24.54 -7.88 0.23
CA PRO A 143 25.61 -8.76 0.67
C PRO A 143 25.66 -8.81 2.20
N GLY A 144 25.62 -10.01 2.77
CA GLY A 144 25.89 -10.21 4.19
C GLY A 144 27.38 -10.37 4.46
N ARG A 145 27.85 -9.82 5.58
CA ARG A 145 29.14 -10.22 6.21
C ARG A 145 28.92 -10.95 7.55
N VAL A 146 27.73 -11.50 7.77
CA VAL A 146 27.19 -11.83 9.10
C VAL A 146 27.60 -13.19 9.65
N THR A 147 27.92 -13.20 10.95
CA THR A 147 27.82 -14.33 11.89
C THR A 147 26.41 -14.34 12.48
N LYS A 148 25.64 -15.42 12.29
CA LYS A 148 24.23 -15.55 12.71
C LYS A 148 24.08 -15.39 14.24
N GLU A 149 23.31 -14.40 14.71
CA GLU A 149 22.93 -14.31 16.13
C GLU A 149 21.71 -15.22 16.38
N ARG A 150 21.75 -15.93 17.51
CA ARG A 150 20.80 -17.00 17.89
C ARG A 150 19.71 -16.48 18.81
#